data_AF-A0A9W4PJE4-F1
#
_entry.id   AF-A0A9W4PJE4-F1
#
_cell.length_a   1.000
_cell.length_b   1.000
_cell.length_c   1.000
_cell.angle_alpha   90.00
_cell.angle_beta   90.00
_cell.angle_gamma   90.00
#
_symmetry.space_group_name_H-M   'P 1'
#
loop_
_entity.id
_entity.type
_entity.pdbx_description
1 polymer ?
#
loop_
_entity_poly.entity_id
_entity_poly.type
_entity_poly.pdbx_seq_one_letter_code
_entity_poly.pdbx_strand_id
1 'polypeptide(L)'
;MTKRIFLTMLIVILLQILLFDYFDGSKADLTEYMIVSGVPISNKFVVLGTWYMFFSGLSFLSLGYLRQYISGYGVYLMIREKSRVKLGFRRIGNLMILISGLSLIQFLISIVFAFINNVDQTFFYHDLPSLICIAGLYMMSNIVLIFIQMALELHFTEEVSLLLINVYVLFSVTLGGVLLSTQKLTWILYFLLPNFGMYVRSDVLETGGISTVNAYIVLTVMTIILTVLTYRRLKKIDLI
;
A
#
# COMPACT_ATOMS: atom_id res chain seq x y z
N MET A 1 -5.52 -1.26 -22.76
CA MET A 1 -4.46 -1.52 -21.75
C MET A 1 -5.02 -2.05 -20.43
N THR A 2 -6.22 -1.64 -20.01
CA THR A 2 -6.85 -1.96 -18.70
C THR A 2 -7.19 -3.44 -18.45
N LYS A 3 -7.73 -4.18 -19.42
CA LYS A 3 -8.16 -5.59 -19.18
C LYS A 3 -7.02 -6.55 -18.85
N ARG A 4 -5.88 -6.43 -19.54
CA ARG A 4 -4.71 -7.29 -19.31
C ARG A 4 -4.07 -7.03 -17.96
N ILE A 5 -3.88 -5.76 -17.61
CA ILE A 5 -3.32 -5.33 -16.32
C ILE A 5 -4.21 -5.78 -15.16
N PHE A 6 -5.53 -5.61 -15.28
CA PHE A 6 -6.48 -6.10 -14.28
C PHE A 6 -6.41 -7.62 -14.10
N LEU A 7 -6.33 -8.37 -15.20
CA LEU A 7 -6.18 -9.82 -15.17
C LEU A 7 -4.86 -10.25 -14.51
N THR A 8 -3.76 -9.55 -14.79
CA THR A 8 -2.46 -9.79 -14.13
C THR A 8 -2.55 -9.55 -12.63
N MET A 9 -3.20 -8.48 -12.18
CA MET A 9 -3.40 -8.23 -10.75
C MET A 9 -4.26 -9.30 -10.08
N LEU A 10 -5.29 -9.79 -10.77
CA LEU A 10 -6.12 -10.88 -10.27
C LEU A 10 -5.31 -12.19 -10.12
N ILE A 11 -4.43 -12.49 -11.08
CA ILE A 11 -3.48 -13.61 -10.97
C ILE A 11 -2.54 -13.41 -9.79
N VAL A 12 -2.01 -12.20 -9.59
CA VAL A 12 -1.13 -11.89 -8.44
C VAL A 12 -1.84 -12.11 -7.11
N ILE A 13 -3.10 -11.67 -6.99
CA ILE A 13 -3.91 -11.86 -5.77
C ILE A 13 -4.12 -13.36 -5.50
N LEU A 14 -4.51 -14.13 -6.53
CA LEU A 14 -4.73 -15.57 -6.39
C LEU A 14 -3.42 -16.30 -6.03
N LEU A 15 -2.32 -15.98 -6.70
CA LEU A 15 -1.02 -16.58 -6.44
C LEU A 15 -0.56 -16.27 -5.01
N GLN A 16 -0.73 -15.03 -4.55
CA GLN A 16 -0.39 -14.61 -3.20
C GLN A 16 -1.14 -15.46 -2.16
N ILE A 17 -2.45 -15.61 -2.32
CA ILE A 17 -3.30 -16.38 -1.40
C ILE A 17 -2.89 -17.86 -1.37
N LEU A 18 -2.65 -18.46 -2.55
CA LEU A 18 -2.18 -19.85 -2.65
C LEU A 18 -0.82 -20.06 -1.98
N LEU A 19 0.10 -19.10 -2.13
CA LEU A 19 1.42 -19.18 -1.49
C LEU A 19 1.31 -19.02 0.03
N PHE A 20 0.40 -18.17 0.53
CA PHE A 20 0.13 -18.08 1.97
C PHE A 20 -0.42 -19.39 2.53
N ASP A 21 -1.25 -20.11 1.77
CA ASP A 21 -1.80 -21.41 2.17
C ASP A 21 -0.69 -22.46 2.25
N TYR A 22 0.12 -22.54 1.19
CA TYR A 22 1.19 -23.52 1.05
C TYR A 22 2.29 -23.37 2.12
N PHE A 23 2.65 -22.15 2.49
CA PHE A 23 3.73 -21.88 3.45
C PHE A 23 3.30 -21.89 4.93
N ASP A 24 2.24 -22.65 5.26
CA ASP A 24 1.72 -22.85 6.63
C ASP A 24 0.97 -21.61 7.17
N GLY A 25 -0.10 -21.22 6.47
CA GLY A 25 -0.98 -20.09 6.80
C GLY A 25 -1.53 -20.12 8.24
N SER A 26 -1.63 -21.29 8.86
CA SER A 26 -2.07 -21.49 10.25
C SER A 26 -1.11 -20.94 11.32
N LYS A 27 0.20 -20.83 11.02
CA LYS A 27 1.23 -20.31 11.95
C LYS A 27 1.74 -18.92 11.59
N ALA A 28 1.37 -18.41 10.42
CA ALA A 28 1.70 -17.06 9.97
C ALA A 28 0.65 -16.03 10.39
N ASP A 29 -0.54 -16.49 10.77
CA ASP A 29 -1.72 -15.67 10.90
C ASP A 29 -2.42 -15.89 12.24
N LEU A 30 -2.23 -14.95 13.18
CA LEU A 30 -2.95 -14.93 14.46
C LEU A 30 -4.40 -14.43 14.31
N THR A 31 -4.79 -14.01 13.11
CA THR A 31 -6.09 -13.38 12.82
C THR A 31 -6.95 -14.08 11.78
N GLU A 32 -6.44 -15.15 11.18
CA GLU A 32 -7.19 -15.95 10.18
C GLU A 32 -7.48 -15.18 8.87
N TYR A 33 -6.84 -14.02 8.66
CA TYR A 33 -6.93 -13.18 7.46
C TYR A 33 -5.56 -12.99 6.80
N MET A 34 -5.25 -13.84 5.81
CA MET A 34 -3.92 -13.98 5.21
C MET A 34 -3.22 -12.68 4.78
N ILE A 35 -3.98 -11.63 4.45
CA ILE A 35 -3.47 -10.41 3.83
C ILE A 35 -3.37 -9.26 4.83
N VAL A 36 -4.37 -9.12 5.71
CA VAL A 36 -4.46 -8.04 6.71
C VAL A 36 -3.65 -8.37 7.97
N SER A 37 -3.39 -9.65 8.22
CA SER A 37 -2.47 -10.13 9.26
C SER A 37 -1.10 -9.46 9.16
N GLY A 38 -0.59 -9.31 7.93
CA GLY A 38 0.70 -8.71 7.65
C GLY A 38 1.88 -9.64 7.95
N VAL A 39 3.05 -9.07 8.21
CA VAL A 39 4.28 -9.82 8.43
C VAL A 39 4.57 -9.93 9.93
N PRO A 40 4.87 -11.12 10.48
CA PRO A 40 5.18 -11.27 11.89
C PRO A 40 6.45 -10.49 12.30
N ILE A 41 6.60 -10.19 13.58
CA ILE A 41 7.75 -9.46 14.13
C ILE A 41 9.07 -10.21 13.90
N SER A 42 9.03 -11.55 13.90
CA SER A 42 10.18 -12.40 13.62
C SER A 42 10.70 -12.31 12.17
N ASN A 43 10.04 -11.51 11.31
CA ASN A 43 10.44 -11.24 9.91
C ASN A 43 10.75 -12.54 9.12
N LYS A 44 9.82 -13.49 9.09
CA LYS A 44 9.95 -14.66 8.21
C LYS A 44 10.00 -14.18 6.75
N PHE A 45 11.16 -14.27 6.10
CA PHE A 45 11.39 -13.73 4.75
C PHE A 45 10.42 -14.27 3.69
N VAL A 46 9.97 -15.52 3.83
CA VAL A 46 8.98 -16.14 2.95
C VAL A 46 7.64 -15.40 3.04
N VAL A 47 7.16 -15.15 4.26
CA VAL A 47 5.90 -14.41 4.52
C VAL A 47 6.00 -12.96 4.03
N LEU A 48 7.17 -12.32 4.24
CA LEU A 48 7.45 -10.98 3.71
C LEU A 48 7.36 -10.95 2.18
N GLY A 49 7.98 -11.92 1.50
CA GLY A 49 7.95 -12.01 0.04
C GLY A 49 6.53 -12.19 -0.50
N THR A 50 5.75 -13.08 0.11
CA THR A 50 4.35 -13.30 -0.26
C THR A 50 3.49 -12.07 -0.02
N TRP A 51 3.63 -11.40 1.13
CA TRP A 51 2.93 -10.15 1.43
C TRP A 51 3.29 -9.03 0.44
N TYR A 52 4.59 -8.86 0.17
CA TYR A 52 5.12 -7.83 -0.73
C TYR A 52 4.68 -8.01 -2.19
N MET A 53 4.37 -9.23 -2.62
CA MET A 53 4.00 -9.52 -4.01
C MET A 53 2.85 -8.63 -4.50
N PHE A 54 1.82 -8.43 -3.69
CA PHE A 54 0.70 -7.57 -4.06
C PHE A 54 1.09 -6.10 -4.17
N PHE A 55 1.82 -5.58 -3.17
CA PHE A 55 2.32 -4.20 -3.22
C PHE A 55 3.20 -3.97 -4.44
N SER A 56 4.11 -4.90 -4.73
CA SER A 56 4.96 -4.84 -5.92
C SER A 56 4.11 -4.76 -7.19
N GLY A 57 3.07 -5.60 -7.32
CA GLY A 57 2.12 -5.55 -8.43
C GLY A 57 1.44 -4.19 -8.59
N LEU A 58 0.98 -3.58 -7.48
CA LEU A 58 0.43 -2.23 -7.49
C LEU A 58 1.46 -1.18 -7.93
N SER A 59 2.69 -1.26 -7.44
CA SER A 59 3.77 -0.33 -7.78
C SER A 59 4.11 -0.38 -9.27
N PHE A 60 4.23 -1.58 -9.85
CA PHE A 60 4.46 -1.80 -11.28
C PHE A 60 3.27 -1.35 -12.12
N LEU A 61 2.04 -1.54 -11.63
CA LEU A 61 0.82 -1.05 -12.30
C LEU A 61 0.81 0.48 -12.39
N SER A 62 1.30 1.16 -11.35
CA SER A 62 1.38 2.62 -11.29
C SER A 62 2.57 3.23 -12.03
N LEU A 63 3.49 2.40 -12.55
CA LEU A 63 4.70 2.83 -13.22
C LEU A 63 4.40 3.75 -14.41
N GLY A 64 5.00 4.95 -14.38
CA GLY A 64 4.94 5.91 -15.48
C GLY A 64 3.58 6.58 -15.65
N TYR A 65 2.63 6.34 -14.74
CA TYR A 65 1.25 6.81 -14.87
C TYR A 65 1.19 8.35 -14.96
N LEU A 66 2.10 9.02 -14.25
CA LEU A 66 2.23 10.47 -14.26
C LEU A 66 3.32 10.95 -15.25
N ARG A 67 4.43 10.22 -15.38
CA ARG A 67 5.57 10.60 -16.24
C ARG A 67 5.24 10.62 -17.73
N GLN A 68 4.45 9.66 -18.22
CA GLN A 68 3.94 9.63 -19.60
C GLN A 68 3.08 10.84 -19.95
N TYR A 69 2.62 11.57 -18.94
CA TYR A 69 1.84 12.78 -19.13
C TYR A 69 2.73 14.03 -19.21
N ILE A 70 3.84 14.03 -18.46
CA ILE A 70 4.80 15.15 -18.37
C ILE A 70 5.86 15.10 -19.47
N SER A 71 6.02 13.94 -20.09
CA SER A 71 6.95 13.73 -21.21
C SER A 71 6.24 13.01 -22.36
N GLY A 72 6.72 13.20 -23.59
CA GLY A 72 6.15 12.56 -24.79
C GLY A 72 4.78 13.11 -25.18
N TYR A 73 3.85 12.22 -25.61
CA TYR A 73 2.54 12.61 -26.16
C TYR A 73 1.65 13.36 -25.15
N GLY A 74 1.86 13.14 -23.84
CA GLY A 74 1.14 13.83 -22.77
C GLY A 74 1.35 15.33 -22.72
N VAL A 75 2.49 15.82 -23.21
CA VAL A 75 2.81 17.26 -23.28
C VAL A 75 1.79 18.00 -24.16
N TYR A 76 1.41 17.40 -25.29
CA TYR A 76 0.41 17.98 -26.19
C TYR A 76 -0.99 18.05 -25.57
N LEU A 77 -1.35 17.09 -24.71
CA LEU A 77 -2.58 17.13 -23.93
C LEU A 77 -2.54 18.24 -22.87
N MET A 78 -1.39 18.44 -22.21
CA MET A 78 -1.24 19.53 -21.23
C MET A 78 -1.29 20.93 -21.83
N ILE A 79 -0.80 21.11 -23.05
CA ILE A 79 -0.86 22.40 -23.75
C ILE A 79 -2.30 22.72 -24.16
N ARG A 80 -3.10 21.70 -24.53
CA ARG A 80 -4.50 21.88 -24.92
C ARG A 80 -5.45 22.12 -23.74
N GLU A 81 -5.13 21.62 -22.55
CA GLU A 81 -6.04 21.66 -21.41
C GLU A 81 -5.82 22.91 -20.54
N LYS A 82 -6.92 23.58 -20.16
CA LYS A 82 -6.91 24.90 -19.49
C LYS A 82 -6.21 24.91 -18.12
N SER A 83 -6.01 23.74 -17.48
CA SER A 83 -5.33 23.62 -16.19
C SER A 83 -4.57 22.29 -16.05
N ARG A 84 -3.24 22.37 -16.09
CA ARG A 84 -2.29 21.25 -15.91
C ARG A 84 -2.50 20.51 -14.59
N VAL A 85 -2.74 21.29 -13.53
CA VAL A 85 -2.98 20.79 -12.17
C VAL A 85 -4.27 19.97 -12.12
N LYS A 86 -5.35 20.45 -12.73
CA LYS A 86 -6.64 19.76 -12.72
C LYS A 86 -6.53 18.38 -13.36
N LEU A 87 -5.82 18.27 -14.48
CA LEU A 87 -5.63 16.97 -15.12
C LEU A 87 -4.73 16.04 -14.29
N GLY A 88 -3.61 16.55 -13.77
CA GLY A 88 -2.72 15.76 -12.89
C GLY A 88 -3.49 15.13 -11.73
N PHE A 89 -4.29 15.92 -11.01
CA PHE A 89 -5.12 15.42 -9.92
C PHE A 89 -6.26 14.50 -10.37
N ARG A 90 -6.87 14.73 -11.53
CA ARG A 90 -7.87 13.80 -12.09
C ARG A 90 -7.28 12.41 -12.34
N ARG A 91 -6.04 12.35 -12.85
CA ARG A 91 -5.32 11.08 -13.06
C ARG A 91 -4.95 10.41 -11.75
N ILE A 92 -4.34 11.15 -10.84
CA ILE A 92 -4.03 10.66 -9.48
C ILE A 92 -5.31 10.08 -8.85
N GLY A 93 -6.43 10.80 -8.90
CA GLY A 93 -7.71 10.34 -8.40
C GLY A 93 -8.20 9.05 -9.05
N ASN A 94 -8.13 8.94 -10.38
CA ASN A 94 -8.50 7.72 -11.09
C ASN A 94 -7.64 6.51 -10.66
N LEU A 95 -6.33 6.73 -10.48
CA LEU A 95 -5.43 5.68 -10.02
C LEU A 95 -5.72 5.29 -8.56
N MET A 96 -6.01 6.25 -7.68
CA MET A 96 -6.39 5.96 -6.29
C MET A 96 -7.69 5.15 -6.20
N ILE A 97 -8.68 5.46 -7.05
CA ILE A 97 -9.91 4.66 -7.15
C ILE A 97 -9.58 3.22 -7.59
N LEU A 98 -8.70 3.06 -8.59
CA LEU A 98 -8.28 1.73 -9.06
C LEU A 98 -7.55 0.93 -7.97
N ILE A 99 -6.61 1.54 -7.24
CA ILE A 99 -5.87 0.90 -6.15
C ILE A 99 -6.80 0.52 -5.00
N SER A 100 -7.74 1.42 -4.64
CA SER A 100 -8.75 1.15 -3.62
C SER A 100 -9.63 -0.04 -4.03
N GLY A 101 -10.07 -0.07 -5.29
CA GLY A 101 -10.85 -1.19 -5.84
C GLY A 101 -10.08 -2.51 -5.84
N LEU A 102 -8.80 -2.51 -6.24
CA LEU A 102 -7.96 -3.71 -6.21
C LEU A 102 -7.68 -4.20 -4.78
N SER A 103 -7.44 -3.29 -3.84
CA SER A 103 -7.23 -3.63 -2.42
C SER A 103 -8.52 -4.18 -1.79
N LEU A 104 -9.68 -3.64 -2.16
CA LEU A 104 -10.97 -4.16 -1.73
C LEU A 104 -11.23 -5.56 -2.32
N ILE A 105 -10.96 -5.77 -3.61
CA ILE A 105 -11.08 -7.10 -4.24
C ILE A 105 -10.17 -8.10 -3.55
N GLN A 106 -8.91 -7.73 -3.28
CA GLN A 106 -7.96 -8.57 -2.57
C GLN A 106 -8.48 -8.96 -1.19
N PHE A 107 -9.00 -7.99 -0.42
CA PHE A 107 -9.61 -8.22 0.88
C PHE A 107 -10.81 -9.18 0.80
N LEU A 108 -11.73 -8.96 -0.15
CA LEU A 108 -12.89 -9.83 -0.34
C LEU A 108 -12.50 -11.26 -0.72
N ILE A 109 -11.52 -11.44 -1.62
CA ILE A 109 -11.05 -12.78 -2.00
C ILE A 109 -10.41 -13.48 -0.78
N SER A 110 -9.69 -12.75 0.07
CA SER A 110 -9.12 -13.34 1.29
C SER A 110 -10.19 -13.84 2.26
N ILE A 111 -11.32 -13.12 2.41
CA ILE A 111 -12.46 -13.55 3.23
C ILE A 111 -13.09 -14.83 2.65
N VAL A 112 -13.32 -14.86 1.34
CA VAL A 112 -13.90 -16.04 0.66
C VAL A 112 -12.99 -17.25 0.84
N PHE A 113 -11.68 -17.06 0.72
CA PHE A 113 -10.71 -18.15 0.88
C PHE A 113 -10.63 -18.66 2.32
N ALA A 114 -10.66 -17.78 3.32
CA ALA A 114 -10.72 -18.16 4.73
C ALA A 114 -11.98 -18.98 5.04
N PHE A 115 -13.12 -18.64 4.45
CA PHE A 115 -14.38 -19.39 4.58
C PHE A 115 -14.28 -20.79 3.95
N ILE A 116 -13.67 -20.93 2.78
CA ILE A 116 -13.51 -22.24 2.10
C ILE A 116 -12.63 -23.20 2.92
N ASN A 117 -11.57 -22.69 3.54
CA ASN A 117 -10.61 -23.52 4.28
C ASN A 117 -11.01 -23.84 5.72
N ASN A 118 -12.22 -23.45 6.15
CA ASN A 118 -12.71 -23.62 7.53
C ASN A 118 -11.69 -23.15 8.59
N VAL A 119 -10.97 -22.07 8.29
CA VAL A 119 -10.10 -21.44 9.29
C VAL A 119 -11.03 -20.73 10.26
N ASP A 120 -11.18 -21.25 11.48
CA ASP A 120 -11.06 -20.46 12.70
C ASP A 120 -12.11 -19.38 13.04
N GLN A 121 -12.76 -18.70 12.07
CA GLN A 121 -13.27 -17.29 11.99
C GLN A 121 -13.57 -16.45 13.25
N THR A 122 -12.94 -16.69 14.38
CA THR A 122 -13.29 -16.17 15.70
C THR A 122 -13.23 -14.65 15.70
N PHE A 123 -12.27 -14.06 14.98
CA PHE A 123 -12.10 -12.61 14.92
C PHE A 123 -13.21 -11.88 14.14
N PHE A 124 -13.76 -12.48 13.07
CA PHE A 124 -14.85 -11.87 12.27
C PHE A 124 -16.09 -11.61 13.11
N TYR A 125 -16.40 -12.61 13.95
CA TYR A 125 -17.63 -12.65 14.71
C TYR A 125 -17.52 -11.91 16.04
N HIS A 126 -16.30 -11.75 16.58
CA HIS A 126 -16.08 -11.14 17.87
C HIS A 126 -15.66 -9.65 17.83
N ASP A 127 -14.96 -9.16 16.80
CA ASP A 127 -14.51 -7.75 16.74
C ASP A 127 -14.48 -7.14 15.33
N LEU A 128 -15.67 -7.08 14.72
CA LEU A 128 -15.91 -6.44 13.42
C LEU A 128 -15.42 -4.98 13.35
N PRO A 129 -15.58 -4.12 14.38
CA PRO A 129 -15.04 -2.76 14.37
C PRO A 129 -13.52 -2.69 14.18
N SER A 130 -12.75 -3.52 14.89
CA SER A 130 -11.29 -3.54 14.77
C SER A 130 -10.84 -4.06 13.39
N LEU A 131 -11.55 -5.04 12.83
CA LEU A 131 -11.31 -5.52 11.47
C LEU A 131 -11.47 -4.40 10.44
N ILE A 132 -12.57 -3.63 10.50
CA ILE A 132 -12.80 -2.49 9.60
C ILE A 132 -11.69 -1.45 9.77
N CYS A 133 -11.30 -1.16 11.01
CA CYS A 133 -10.26 -0.20 11.33
C CYS A 133 -8.92 -0.58 10.67
N ILE A 134 -8.49 -1.82 10.80
CA ILE A 134 -7.19 -2.29 10.30
C ILE A 134 -7.23 -2.48 8.78
N ALA A 135 -8.34 -2.96 8.22
CA ALA A 135 -8.53 -3.00 6.77
C ALA A 135 -8.46 -1.59 6.15
N GLY A 136 -9.05 -0.60 6.82
CA GLY A 136 -8.94 0.81 6.42
C GLY A 136 -7.51 1.33 6.47
N LEU A 137 -6.74 1.01 7.52
CA LEU A 137 -5.32 1.36 7.62
C LEU A 137 -4.49 0.72 6.52
N TYR A 138 -4.74 -0.56 6.20
CA TYR A 138 -4.10 -1.27 5.10
C TYR A 138 -4.35 -0.58 3.75
N MET A 139 -5.62 -0.30 3.42
CA MET A 139 -5.98 0.39 2.18
C MET A 139 -5.37 1.79 2.11
N MET A 140 -5.46 2.56 3.20
CA MET A 140 -4.92 3.91 3.25
C MET A 140 -3.39 3.92 3.13
N SER A 141 -2.70 2.96 3.76
CA SER A 141 -1.25 2.80 3.63
C SER A 141 -0.85 2.54 2.18
N ASN A 142 -1.54 1.61 1.49
CA ASN A 142 -1.28 1.35 0.07
C ASN A 142 -1.51 2.59 -0.81
N ILE A 143 -2.59 3.33 -0.57
CA ILE A 143 -2.88 4.59 -1.27
C ILE A 143 -1.75 5.61 -1.08
N VAL A 144 -1.31 5.81 0.17
CA VAL A 144 -0.23 6.77 0.48
C VAL A 144 1.08 6.33 -0.17
N LEU A 145 1.43 5.05 -0.12
CA LEU A 145 2.67 4.53 -0.73
C LEU A 145 2.69 4.75 -2.25
N ILE A 146 1.60 4.45 -2.95
CA ILE A 146 1.52 4.71 -4.39
C ILE A 146 1.45 6.21 -4.68
N PHE A 147 0.87 7.02 -3.79
CA PHE A 147 0.93 8.48 -3.93
C PHE A 147 2.37 8.99 -3.82
N ILE A 148 3.17 8.44 -2.90
CA ILE A 148 4.60 8.73 -2.79
C ILE A 148 5.28 8.37 -4.11
N GLN A 149 5.04 7.18 -4.67
CA GLN A 149 5.61 6.79 -5.97
C GLN A 149 5.26 7.81 -7.06
N MET A 150 4.00 8.20 -7.20
CA MET A 150 3.59 9.20 -8.19
C MET A 150 4.22 10.58 -7.95
N ALA A 151 4.36 11.00 -6.68
CA ALA A 151 5.02 12.24 -6.33
C ALA A 151 6.52 12.19 -6.65
N LEU A 152 7.16 11.02 -6.53
CA LEU A 152 8.55 10.80 -6.94
C LEU A 152 8.72 10.86 -8.47
N GLU A 153 7.76 10.34 -9.25
CA GLU A 153 7.80 10.39 -10.73
C GLU A 153 7.80 11.83 -11.29
N LEU A 154 7.32 12.81 -10.51
CA LEU A 154 7.43 14.23 -10.83
C LEU A 154 8.85 14.80 -10.75
N HIS A 155 9.75 14.09 -10.10
CA HIS A 155 11.12 14.51 -9.79
C HIS A 155 12.16 13.61 -10.47
N PHE A 156 11.90 12.30 -10.51
CA PHE A 156 12.81 11.29 -11.04
C PHE A 156 12.22 10.56 -12.26
N THR A 157 12.98 9.64 -12.85
CA THR A 157 12.44 8.74 -13.89
C THR A 157 11.50 7.71 -13.27
N GLU A 158 10.73 7.02 -14.11
CA GLU A 158 9.73 6.03 -13.73
C GLU A 158 10.40 4.88 -12.96
N GLU A 159 11.53 4.40 -13.46
CA GLU A 159 12.28 3.27 -12.94
C GLU A 159 12.91 3.60 -11.57
N VAL A 160 13.46 4.81 -11.43
CA VAL A 160 14.04 5.27 -10.16
C VAL A 160 12.96 5.43 -9.09
N SER A 161 11.80 5.97 -9.46
CA SER A 161 10.68 6.16 -8.54
C SER A 161 10.13 4.82 -8.04
N LEU A 162 10.01 3.85 -8.96
CA LEU A 162 9.63 2.47 -8.65
C LEU A 162 10.65 1.79 -7.73
N LEU A 163 11.95 1.94 -8.00
CA LEU A 163 12.99 1.35 -7.17
C LEU A 163 12.96 1.94 -5.76
N LEU A 164 12.87 3.27 -5.63
CA LEU A 164 12.87 3.95 -4.33
C LEU A 164 11.69 3.52 -3.45
N ILE A 165 10.48 3.45 -4.00
CA ILE A 165 9.32 3.05 -3.19
C ILE A 165 9.39 1.59 -2.76
N ASN A 166 9.86 0.69 -3.63
CA ASN A 166 9.97 -0.73 -3.30
C ASN A 166 11.07 -0.99 -2.27
N VAL A 167 12.22 -0.34 -2.40
CA VAL A 167 13.29 -0.38 -1.39
C VAL A 167 12.78 0.17 -0.06
N TYR A 168 12.07 1.30 -0.08
CA TYR A 168 11.47 1.87 1.12
C TYR A 168 10.49 0.92 1.81
N VAL A 169 9.60 0.26 1.06
CA VAL A 169 8.64 -0.69 1.66
C VAL A 169 9.36 -1.88 2.30
N LEU A 170 10.30 -2.52 1.60
CA LEU A 170 11.05 -3.65 2.14
C LEU A 170 11.88 -3.25 3.35
N PHE A 171 12.57 -2.11 3.28
CA PHE A 171 13.34 -1.56 4.41
C PHE A 171 12.43 -1.24 5.60
N SER A 172 11.28 -0.63 5.35
CA SER A 172 10.34 -0.23 6.39
C SER A 172 9.74 -1.42 7.12
N VAL A 173 9.39 -2.49 6.41
CA VAL A 173 8.83 -3.70 7.04
C VAL A 173 9.92 -4.45 7.80
N THR A 174 11.13 -4.57 7.26
CA THR A 174 12.24 -5.25 7.95
C THR A 174 12.67 -4.49 9.21
N LEU A 175 12.94 -3.18 9.09
CA LEU A 175 13.31 -2.32 10.22
C LEU A 175 12.19 -2.25 11.27
N GLY A 176 10.92 -2.16 10.83
CA GLY A 176 9.76 -2.15 11.71
C GLY A 176 9.71 -3.39 12.61
N GLY A 177 9.97 -4.58 12.05
CA GLY A 177 10.04 -5.82 12.83
C GLY A 177 11.17 -5.81 13.88
N VAL A 178 12.35 -5.26 13.53
CA VAL A 178 13.50 -5.16 14.46
C VAL A 178 13.24 -4.14 15.58
N LEU A 179 12.60 -3.01 15.28
CA LEU A 179 12.28 -2.00 16.27
C LEU A 179 11.19 -2.48 17.24
N LEU A 180 10.17 -3.17 16.72
CA LEU A 180 9.11 -3.77 17.53
C LEU A 180 9.64 -4.88 18.45
N SER A 181 10.61 -5.69 17.99
CA SER A 181 11.19 -6.76 18.83
C SER A 181 12.06 -6.23 19.97
N THR A 182 12.69 -5.06 19.78
CA THR A 182 13.57 -4.44 20.78
C THR A 182 12.85 -3.43 21.67
N GLN A 183 11.61 -3.06 21.35
CA GLN A 183 10.81 -2.01 22.01
C GLN A 183 11.58 -0.67 22.19
N LYS A 184 12.54 -0.38 21.30
CA LYS A 184 13.35 0.83 21.34
C LYS A 184 13.03 1.74 20.17
N LEU A 185 13.18 3.05 20.37
CA LEU A 185 13.02 4.07 19.33
C LEU A 185 11.65 3.99 18.62
N THR A 186 10.58 3.76 19.38
CA THR A 186 9.22 3.61 18.86
C THR A 186 8.74 4.81 18.03
N TRP A 187 9.30 6.00 18.26
CA TRP A 187 8.99 7.18 17.44
C TRP A 187 9.37 7.02 15.96
N ILE A 188 10.37 6.19 15.62
CA ILE A 188 10.77 5.94 14.22
C ILE A 188 9.67 5.18 13.48
N LEU A 189 8.88 4.37 14.19
CA LEU A 189 7.78 3.58 13.61
C LEU A 189 6.71 4.49 12.96
N TYR A 190 6.60 5.75 13.36
CA TYR A 190 5.70 6.71 12.71
C TYR A 190 6.04 6.96 11.23
N PHE A 191 7.30 6.79 10.85
CA PHE A 191 7.75 6.94 9.47
C PHE A 191 7.67 5.63 8.68
N LEU A 192 7.38 4.51 9.34
CA LEU A 192 7.42 3.18 8.72
C LEU A 192 6.03 2.74 8.26
N LEU A 193 5.44 3.52 7.34
CA LEU A 193 4.01 3.47 6.96
C LEU A 193 3.41 2.08 6.68
N PRO A 194 4.08 1.16 5.94
CA PRO A 194 3.55 -0.18 5.69
C PRO A 194 3.16 -0.98 6.94
N ASN A 195 3.77 -0.66 8.10
CA ASN A 195 3.52 -1.37 9.36
C ASN A 195 2.17 -1.05 9.98
N PHE A 196 1.56 0.09 9.67
CA PHE A 196 0.26 0.48 10.23
C PHE A 196 -0.89 -0.41 9.76
N GLY A 197 -0.79 -0.94 8.54
CA GLY A 197 -1.80 -1.80 7.93
C GLY A 197 -1.64 -3.29 8.25
N MET A 198 -0.76 -3.66 9.18
CA MET A 198 -0.48 -5.05 9.55
C MET A 198 -1.03 -5.34 10.94
N TYR A 199 -2.04 -6.21 11.04
CA TYR A 199 -2.67 -6.55 12.31
C TYR A 199 -1.66 -7.08 13.34
N VAL A 200 -0.79 -8.03 12.94
CA VAL A 200 0.17 -8.66 13.85
C VAL A 200 1.14 -7.65 14.46
N ARG A 201 1.25 -6.46 13.87
CA ARG A 201 2.05 -5.35 14.37
C ARG A 201 1.20 -4.28 15.06
N SER A 202 -0.10 -4.17 14.78
CA SER A 202 -0.95 -3.12 15.38
C SER A 202 -1.06 -3.26 16.88
N ASP A 203 -1.25 -4.46 17.43
CA ASP A 203 -1.35 -4.66 18.88
C ASP A 203 -0.03 -4.28 19.60
N VAL A 204 1.11 -4.56 18.94
CA VAL A 204 2.43 -4.20 19.46
C VAL A 204 2.74 -2.71 19.28
N LEU A 205 2.18 -2.09 18.24
CA LEU A 205 2.24 -0.65 18.04
C LEU A 205 1.43 0.08 19.11
N GLU A 206 0.24 -0.42 19.46
CA GLU A 206 -0.60 0.18 20.51
C GLU A 206 0.07 0.12 21.88
N THR A 207 0.65 -1.04 22.24
CA THR A 207 1.47 -1.17 23.46
C THR A 207 2.73 -0.31 23.42
N GLY A 208 3.27 -0.03 22.23
CA GLY A 208 4.38 0.90 21.97
C GLY A 208 3.99 2.39 21.94
N GLY A 209 2.72 2.73 22.20
CA GLY A 209 2.21 4.11 22.26
C GLY A 209 1.67 4.67 20.93
N ILE A 210 1.65 3.87 19.86
CA ILE A 210 1.10 4.24 18.56
C ILE A 210 -0.32 3.65 18.47
N SER A 211 -1.31 4.45 18.89
CA SER A 211 -2.71 4.09 18.69
C SER A 211 -3.08 4.04 17.20
N THR A 212 -4.06 3.21 16.87
CA THR A 212 -4.70 3.16 15.54
C THR A 212 -5.14 4.55 15.05
N VAL A 213 -5.67 5.40 15.94
CA VAL A 213 -6.04 6.80 15.64
C VAL A 213 -4.83 7.63 15.20
N ASN A 214 -3.70 7.49 15.90
CA ASN A 214 -2.47 8.22 15.55
C ASN A 214 -1.94 7.78 14.17
N ALA A 215 -2.05 6.50 13.83
CA ALA A 215 -1.67 6.00 12.50
C ALA A 215 -2.52 6.65 11.39
N TYR A 216 -3.84 6.75 11.57
CA TYR A 216 -4.71 7.47 10.64
C TYR A 216 -4.35 8.95 10.50
N ILE A 217 -4.06 9.63 11.61
CA ILE A 217 -3.64 11.03 11.60
C ILE A 217 -2.35 11.19 10.77
N VAL A 218 -1.37 10.32 10.99
CA VAL A 218 -0.08 10.35 10.27
C VAL A 218 -0.29 10.14 8.77
N LEU A 219 -1.08 9.13 8.37
CA LEU A 219 -1.39 8.87 6.97
C LEU A 219 -2.15 10.04 6.33
N THR A 220 -3.07 10.68 7.05
CA THR A 220 -3.82 11.85 6.58
C THR A 220 -2.89 13.04 6.37
N VAL A 221 -2.05 13.35 7.36
CA VAL A 221 -1.07 14.45 7.28
C VAL A 221 -0.10 14.23 6.13
N MET A 222 0.41 13.00 5.96
CA MET A 222 1.27 12.63 4.83
C MET A 222 0.56 12.84 3.49
N THR A 223 -0.71 12.46 3.38
CA THR A 223 -1.51 12.68 2.17
C THR A 223 -1.66 14.17 1.85
N ILE A 224 -1.89 15.01 2.85
CA ILE A 224 -1.98 16.47 2.68
C ILE A 224 -0.64 17.04 2.22
N ILE A 225 0.47 16.65 2.85
CA ILE A 225 1.82 17.08 2.47
C ILE A 225 2.11 16.69 1.02
N LEU A 226 1.86 15.43 0.64
CA LEU A 226 2.05 14.94 -0.72
C LEU A 226 1.19 15.69 -1.73
N THR A 227 -0.06 16.00 -1.37
CA THR A 227 -0.96 16.82 -2.21
C THR A 227 -0.38 18.21 -2.46
N VAL A 228 0.12 18.88 -1.42
CA VAL A 228 0.73 20.21 -1.54
C VAL A 228 2.02 20.17 -2.38
N LEU A 229 2.88 19.19 -2.15
CA LEU A 229 4.12 19.01 -2.91
C LEU A 229 3.84 18.74 -4.39
N THR A 230 2.92 17.82 -4.67
CA THR A 230 2.48 17.46 -6.03
C THR A 230 1.86 18.67 -6.73
N TYR A 231 0.97 19.42 -6.05
CA TYR A 231 0.38 20.64 -6.59
C TYR A 231 1.45 21.68 -6.97
N ARG A 232 2.36 21.98 -6.04
CA ARG A 232 3.45 22.95 -6.26
C ARG A 232 4.31 22.55 -7.43
N ARG A 233 4.63 21.25 -7.55
CA ARG A 233 5.46 20.73 -8.63
C ARG A 233 4.72 20.81 -9.96
N LEU A 234 3.49 20.31 -10.07
CA LEU A 234 2.67 20.39 -11.29
C LEU A 234 2.47 21.82 -11.80
N LYS A 235 2.37 22.81 -10.90
CA LYS A 235 2.27 24.23 -11.28
C LYS A 235 3.58 24.79 -11.87
N LYS A 236 4.73 24.28 -11.43
CA LYS A 236 6.08 24.73 -11.81
C LYS A 236 6.69 23.92 -12.98
N ILE A 237 5.99 22.94 -13.55
CA ILE A 237 6.49 22.22 -14.71
C ILE A 237 6.40 23.14 -15.92
N ASP A 238 7.56 23.55 -16.42
CA ASP A 238 7.69 24.17 -17.73
C ASP A 238 7.53 23.09 -18.81
N LEU A 239 6.60 23.34 -19.72
CA LEU A 239 6.34 22.51 -20.88
C LEU A 239 6.76 23.35 -22.07
N ILE A 240 7.98 23.11 -22.54
CA ILE A 240 8.78 23.90 -23.51
C ILE A 240 9.66 24.94 -22.81
#